data_AF-A0A8S4GXE4-F1
#
_entry.id   AF-A0A8S4GXE4-F1
#
_cell.length_a   1.000
_cell.length_b   1.000
_cell.length_c   1.000
_cell.angle_alpha   90.00
_cell.angle_beta   90.00
_cell.angle_gamma   90.00
#
_symmetry.space_group_name_H-M   'P 1'
#
loop_
_entity.id
_entity.type
_entity.pdbx_description
1 polymer ?
#
loop_
_entity_poly.entity_id
_entity_poly.type
_entity_poly.pdbx_seq_one_letter_code
_entity_poly.pdbx_strand_id
1 'polypeptide(L)'
;MGEEYAAEADRMEPEVLDALEELAGELVADLAGVGCEVARACGAQRLEGGHMALHAERKWGIQVPAQGLGMGANVGADGLAVDVAHTDRDAMAVAQQAQRERIQQAQAAAQATRDAAAQAAGRAPQ
;
A
#
# COMPACT_ATOMS: atom_id res chain seq x y z
N MET A 1 6.33 -23.70 7.42
CA MET A 1 6.45 -22.46 6.64
C MET A 1 7.80 -21.75 6.85
N GLY A 2 8.58 -22.01 7.91
CA GLY A 2 9.90 -21.38 8.11
C GLY A 2 11.10 -22.11 7.50
N GLU A 3 10.98 -23.41 7.19
CA GLU A 3 12.11 -24.22 6.72
C GLU A 3 12.39 -24.09 5.21
N GLU A 4 11.35 -23.79 4.39
CA GLU A 4 11.51 -23.58 2.95
C GLU A 4 12.27 -22.30 2.59
N TYR A 5 12.09 -21.22 3.36
CA TYR A 5 12.82 -19.97 3.11
C TYR A 5 14.30 -20.06 3.49
N ALA A 6 14.64 -20.84 4.52
CA ALA A 6 16.03 -21.06 4.93
C ALA A 6 16.81 -21.88 3.88
N ALA A 7 16.19 -22.92 3.32
CA ALA A 7 16.79 -23.75 2.28
C ALA A 7 16.99 -23.03 0.93
N GLU A 8 16.16 -22.01 0.64
CA GLU A 8 16.30 -21.19 -0.57
C GLU A 8 17.35 -20.09 -0.41
N ALA A 9 17.51 -19.53 0.80
CA ALA A 9 18.59 -18.61 1.13
C ALA A 9 19.98 -19.27 1.02
N ASP A 10 20.10 -20.56 1.39
CA ASP A 10 21.32 -21.37 1.21
C ASP A 10 21.71 -21.60 -0.26
N ARG A 11 20.83 -21.27 -1.23
CA ARG A 11 21.10 -21.35 -2.67
C ARG A 11 21.39 -20.01 -3.32
N MET A 12 21.26 -18.90 -2.60
CA MET A 12 21.53 -17.58 -3.16
C MET A 12 23.03 -17.29 -3.17
N GLU A 13 23.49 -16.71 -4.27
CA GLU A 13 24.87 -16.24 -4.39
C GLU A 13 25.13 -15.11 -3.37
N PRO A 14 26.30 -15.05 -2.72
CA PRO A 14 26.63 -14.04 -1.71
C PRO A 14 26.40 -12.60 -2.19
N GLU A 15 26.72 -12.31 -3.44
CA GLU A 15 26.55 -10.98 -4.04
C GLU A 15 25.08 -10.56 -4.13
N VAL A 16 24.16 -11.52 -4.29
CA VAL A 16 22.71 -11.27 -4.29
C VAL A 16 22.22 -11.02 -2.87
N LEU A 17 22.74 -11.75 -1.89
CA LEU A 17 22.44 -11.51 -0.47
C LEU A 17 22.87 -10.10 -0.06
N ASP A 18 24.10 -9.69 -0.40
CA ASP A 18 24.62 -8.35 -0.11
C ASP A 18 23.71 -7.25 -0.70
N ALA A 19 23.29 -7.41 -1.97
CA ALA A 19 22.40 -6.45 -2.61
C ALA A 19 21.01 -6.38 -1.96
N LEU A 20 20.48 -7.51 -1.48
CA LEU A 20 19.20 -7.56 -0.77
C LEU A 20 19.31 -6.96 0.62
N GLU A 21 20.42 -7.14 1.32
CA GLU A 21 20.68 -6.50 2.62
C GLU A 21 20.77 -4.98 2.47
N GLU A 22 21.47 -4.48 1.45
CA GLU A 22 21.52 -3.05 1.13
C GLU A 22 20.11 -2.50 0.86
N LEU A 23 19.34 -3.17 -0.01
CA LEU A 23 17.97 -2.77 -0.33
C LEU A 23 17.04 -2.81 0.89
N ALA A 24 17.18 -3.82 1.76
CA ALA A 24 16.44 -3.90 3.00
C ALA A 24 16.79 -2.74 3.94
N GLY A 25 18.07 -2.35 4.02
CA GLY A 25 18.51 -1.18 4.76
C GLY A 25 17.87 0.12 4.26
N GLU A 26 17.82 0.32 2.95
CA GLU A 26 17.16 1.48 2.33
C GLU A 26 15.66 1.52 2.62
N LEU A 27 14.99 0.37 2.51
CA LEU A 27 13.57 0.25 2.81
C LEU A 27 13.26 0.61 4.27
N VAL A 28 14.05 0.10 5.21
CA VAL A 28 13.90 0.41 6.64
C VAL A 28 14.13 1.90 6.89
N ALA A 29 15.13 2.51 6.24
CA ALA A 29 15.39 3.94 6.38
C ALA A 29 14.23 4.80 5.85
N ASP A 30 13.65 4.45 4.70
CA ASP A 30 12.49 5.17 4.13
C ASP A 30 11.24 5.02 5.02
N LEU A 31 10.96 3.80 5.50
CA LEU A 31 9.86 3.53 6.43
C LEU A 31 10.01 4.30 7.74
N ALA A 32 11.20 4.26 8.35
CA ALA A 32 11.47 4.96 9.60
C ALA A 32 11.46 6.49 9.43
N GLY A 33 11.97 7.00 8.31
CA GLY A 33 11.99 8.42 7.99
C GLY A 33 10.57 9.00 7.94
N VAL A 34 9.73 8.45 7.06
CA VAL A 34 8.33 8.89 6.94
C VAL A 34 7.54 8.54 8.20
N GLY A 35 7.78 7.38 8.81
CA GLY A 35 7.16 7.02 10.09
C GLY A 35 7.44 8.04 11.19
N CYS A 36 8.63 8.63 11.26
CA CYS A 36 8.96 9.69 12.20
C CYS A 36 8.19 10.99 11.92
N GLU A 37 8.02 11.35 10.64
CA GLU A 37 7.23 12.51 10.24
C GLU A 37 5.76 12.34 10.64
N VAL A 38 5.20 11.15 10.39
CA VAL A 38 3.83 10.79 10.81
C VAL A 38 3.71 10.83 12.35
N ALA A 39 4.64 10.24 13.07
CA ALA A 39 4.67 10.27 14.54
C ALA A 39 4.65 11.72 15.07
N ARG A 40 5.47 12.60 14.50
CA ARG A 40 5.51 14.03 14.85
C ARG A 40 4.20 14.74 14.54
N ALA A 41 3.60 14.49 13.38
CA ALA A 41 2.33 15.09 12.99
C ALA A 41 1.18 14.69 13.93
N CYS A 42 1.23 13.48 14.48
CA CYS A 42 0.28 12.97 15.47
C CYS A 42 0.61 13.38 16.92
N GLY A 43 1.70 14.12 17.16
CA GLY A 43 2.16 14.48 18.51
C GLY A 43 2.71 13.30 19.32
N ALA A 44 3.04 12.19 18.67
CA ALA A 44 3.62 11.03 19.34
C ALA A 44 5.08 11.30 19.74
N GLN A 45 5.45 10.88 20.95
CA GLN A 45 6.82 11.02 21.46
C GLN A 45 7.75 9.88 21.01
N ARG A 46 7.20 8.84 20.39
CA ARG A 46 7.93 7.64 19.96
C ARG A 46 7.47 7.19 18.58
N LEU A 47 8.40 6.59 17.84
CA LEU A 47 8.09 5.89 16.60
C LEU A 47 7.46 4.53 16.95
N GLU A 48 6.23 4.32 16.50
CA GLU A 48 5.50 3.07 16.65
C GLU A 48 5.35 2.37 15.28
N GLY A 49 5.12 1.06 15.31
CA GLY A 49 4.95 0.26 14.09
C GLY A 49 3.81 0.77 13.20
N GLY A 50 2.74 1.32 13.80
CA GLY A 50 1.61 1.88 13.06
C GLY A 50 1.98 3.06 12.15
N HIS A 51 2.97 3.88 12.55
CA HIS A 51 3.40 5.01 11.71
C HIS A 51 4.14 4.55 10.45
N MET A 52 4.94 3.49 10.57
CA MET A 52 5.64 2.88 9.44
C MET A 52 4.68 2.07 8.57
N ALA A 53 3.73 1.36 9.18
CA ALA A 53 2.70 0.59 8.47
C ALA A 53 1.85 1.47 7.55
N LEU A 54 1.50 2.67 7.99
CA LEU A 54 0.77 3.63 7.16
C LEU A 54 1.52 3.98 5.87
N HIS A 55 2.84 4.16 5.96
CA HIS A 55 3.69 4.42 4.79
C HIS A 55 3.84 3.17 3.91
N ALA A 56 4.04 2.00 4.54
CA ALA A 56 4.11 0.70 3.87
C ALA A 56 2.88 0.44 2.96
N GLU A 57 1.68 0.66 3.51
CA GLU A 57 0.41 0.46 2.83
C GLU A 57 0.17 1.48 1.72
N ARG A 58 0.45 2.75 1.97
CA ARG A 58 0.15 3.83 1.00
C ARG A 58 1.11 3.86 -0.18
N LYS A 59 2.41 3.59 0.05
CA LYS A 59 3.44 3.70 -0.98
C LYS A 59 3.63 2.40 -1.75
N TRP A 60 3.61 1.25 -1.06
CA TRP A 60 3.91 -0.04 -1.68
C TRP A 60 2.74 -1.03 -1.68
N GLY A 61 1.60 -0.70 -1.05
CA GLY A 61 0.45 -1.60 -0.97
C GLY A 61 0.70 -2.82 -0.09
N ILE A 62 1.70 -2.77 0.79
CA ILE A 62 2.04 -3.87 1.71
C ILE A 62 1.12 -3.77 2.92
N GLN A 63 0.23 -4.75 3.09
CA GLN A 63 -0.63 -4.83 4.28
C GLN A 63 0.17 -5.34 5.48
N VAL A 64 0.18 -4.57 6.57
CA VAL A 64 0.88 -4.95 7.81
C VAL A 64 -0.12 -5.48 8.84
N PRO A 65 -0.05 -6.76 9.25
CA PRO A 65 -0.98 -7.30 10.22
C PRO A 65 -0.91 -6.57 11.58
N ALA A 66 -2.07 -6.23 12.13
CA ALA A 66 -2.19 -5.48 13.39
C ALA A 66 -1.49 -6.14 14.60
N GLN A 67 -1.28 -7.46 14.54
CA GLN A 67 -0.66 -8.27 15.59
C GLN A 67 0.83 -7.94 15.80
N GLY A 68 1.50 -7.33 14.81
CA GLY A 68 2.93 -6.97 14.87
C GLY A 68 3.21 -5.51 15.24
N LEU A 69 2.17 -4.67 15.41
CA LEU A 69 2.33 -3.22 15.57
C LEU A 69 2.65 -2.77 17.00
N GLY A 70 2.79 -3.70 17.95
CA GLY A 70 3.11 -3.40 19.36
C GLY A 70 1.97 -2.73 20.13
N MET A 71 0.76 -2.65 19.56
CA MET A 71 -0.42 -2.16 20.27
C MET A 71 -0.97 -3.26 21.16
N GLY A 72 -0.66 -3.18 22.46
CA GLY A 72 -1.60 -3.67 23.47
C GLY A 72 -2.93 -2.98 23.20
N ALA A 73 -3.99 -3.76 22.99
CA ALA A 73 -5.36 -3.27 22.96
C ALA A 73 -5.57 -2.33 24.16
N ASN A 74 -5.69 -1.02 23.93
CA ASN A 74 -6.25 -0.02 24.84
C ASN A 74 -6.35 1.33 24.10
N VAL A 75 -7.48 1.52 23.43
CA VAL A 75 -8.11 2.83 23.31
C VAL A 75 -8.35 3.34 24.73
N GLY A 76 -7.95 4.57 25.05
CA GLY A 76 -8.34 5.17 26.33
C GLY A 76 -7.99 6.64 26.46
N ALA A 77 -8.97 7.52 26.23
CA ALA A 77 -9.63 8.29 27.29
C ALA A 77 -10.55 9.39 26.71
N ASP A 78 -10.29 9.85 25.48
CA ASP A 78 -10.98 11.02 24.88
C ASP A 78 -11.81 10.71 23.61
N GLY A 79 -12.24 9.45 23.42
CA GLY A 79 -13.40 9.17 22.57
C GLY A 79 -13.19 9.03 21.05
N LEU A 80 -12.08 8.47 20.59
CA LEU A 80 -12.03 7.83 19.26
C LEU A 80 -11.63 6.37 19.40
N ALA A 81 -12.59 5.56 19.83
CA ALA A 81 -12.59 4.13 19.56
C ALA A 81 -12.75 3.96 18.05
N VAL A 82 -11.63 3.98 17.33
CA VAL A 82 -11.60 3.50 15.95
C VAL A 82 -11.66 1.98 16.07
N ASP A 83 -12.89 1.47 16.10
CA ASP A 83 -13.19 0.06 15.94
C ASP A 83 -12.53 -0.38 14.63
N VAL A 84 -11.42 -1.13 14.75
CA VAL A 84 -10.55 -1.53 13.63
C VAL A 84 -11.35 -2.28 12.56
N ALA A 85 -12.46 -2.94 12.95
CA ALA A 85 -13.37 -3.59 12.02
C ALA A 85 -14.18 -2.60 11.14
N HIS A 86 -14.39 -1.36 11.60
CA HIS A 86 -15.07 -0.31 10.82
C HIS A 86 -14.10 0.39 9.88
N THR A 87 -12.86 0.61 10.29
CA THR A 87 -11.82 1.23 9.45
C THR A 87 -11.47 0.33 8.28
N ASP A 88 -11.42 -0.99 8.48
CA ASP A 88 -11.24 -1.97 7.40
C ASP A 88 -12.41 -1.94 6.41
N ARG A 89 -13.65 -1.83 6.90
CA ARG A 89 -14.84 -1.78 6.04
C ARG A 89 -14.89 -0.49 5.22
N ASP A 90 -14.57 0.64 5.82
CA ASP A 90 -14.58 1.94 5.15
C ASP A 90 -13.40 2.08 4.18
N ALA A 91 -12.22 1.58 4.55
CA ALA A 91 -11.06 1.51 3.65
C ALA A 91 -11.34 0.61 2.44
N MET A 92 -11.96 -0.56 2.65
CA MET A 92 -12.40 -1.43 1.55
C MET A 92 -13.47 -0.77 0.67
N ALA A 93 -14.42 -0.03 1.26
CA ALA A 93 -15.44 0.69 0.50
C ALA A 93 -14.82 1.79 -0.38
N VAL A 94 -13.87 2.56 0.15
CA VAL A 94 -13.13 3.59 -0.60
C VAL A 94 -12.29 2.96 -1.72
N ALA A 95 -11.60 1.87 -1.43
CA ALA A 95 -10.81 1.14 -2.44
C ALA A 95 -11.69 0.58 -3.57
N GLN A 96 -12.84 -0.01 -3.23
CA GLN A 96 -13.80 -0.51 -4.20
C GLN A 96 -14.42 0.62 -5.04
N GLN A 97 -14.70 1.78 -4.43
CA GLN A 97 -15.20 2.94 -5.15
C GLN A 97 -14.17 3.50 -6.13
N ALA A 98 -12.92 3.68 -5.70
CA ALA A 98 -11.83 4.11 -6.56
C ALA A 98 -11.61 3.15 -7.75
N GLN A 99 -11.77 1.83 -7.51
CA GLN A 99 -11.69 0.83 -8.59
C GLN A 99 -12.86 0.95 -9.58
N ARG A 100 -14.09 1.18 -9.10
CA ARG A 100 -15.26 1.38 -9.98
C ARG A 100 -15.12 2.63 -10.85
N GLU A 101 -14.63 3.74 -10.28
CA GLU A 101 -14.39 4.98 -11.02
C GLU A 101 -13.34 4.80 -12.13
N ARG A 102 -12.24 4.10 -11.84
CA ARG A 102 -11.22 3.76 -12.86
C ARG A 102 -11.78 2.91 -13.99
N ILE A 103 -12.61 1.92 -13.67
CA ILE A 103 -13.26 1.06 -14.68
C ILE A 103 -14.21 1.89 -15.56
N GLN A 104 -15.00 2.78 -14.97
CA GLN A 104 -15.89 3.66 -15.74
C GLN A 104 -15.11 4.63 -16.65
N GLN A 105 -14.02 5.22 -16.16
CA GLN A 105 -13.17 6.09 -16.97
C GLN A 105 -12.53 5.32 -18.14
N ALA A 106 -12.04 4.11 -17.90
CA ALA A 106 -11.47 3.26 -18.94
C ALA A 106 -12.51 2.87 -20.00
N GLN A 107 -13.74 2.56 -19.59
CA GLN A 107 -14.83 2.27 -20.52
C GLN A 107 -15.23 3.49 -21.36
N ALA A 108 -15.32 4.67 -20.75
CA ALA A 108 -15.60 5.92 -21.47
C ALA A 108 -14.51 6.24 -22.49
N ALA A 109 -13.24 6.09 -22.13
CA ALA A 109 -12.11 6.28 -23.03
C ALA A 109 -12.12 5.27 -24.20
N ALA A 110 -12.43 4.00 -23.91
CA ALA A 110 -12.54 2.96 -24.93
C ALA A 110 -13.74 3.17 -25.88
N GLN A 111 -14.83 3.78 -25.41
CA GLN A 111 -15.98 4.15 -26.24
C GLN A 111 -15.64 5.34 -27.13
N ALA A 112 -15.06 6.41 -26.58
CA ALA A 112 -14.62 7.57 -27.35
C ALA A 112 -13.63 7.21 -28.46
N THR A 113 -12.72 6.26 -28.19
CA THR A 113 -11.76 5.75 -29.17
C THR A 113 -12.44 4.98 -30.30
N ARG A 114 -13.46 4.17 -29.98
CA ARG A 114 -14.25 3.45 -30.99
C ARG A 114 -15.07 4.40 -31.87
N ASP A 115 -15.67 5.42 -31.27
CA ASP A 115 -16.46 6.42 -32.00
C ASP A 115 -15.57 7.27 -32.91
N ALA A 116 -14.36 7.62 -32.47
CA ALA A 116 -13.36 8.30 -33.29
C ALA A 116 -12.90 7.43 -34.48
N ALA A 117 -12.66 6.14 -34.25
CA ALA A 117 -12.30 5.20 -35.31
C ALA A 117 -13.44 5.01 -36.34
N ALA A 118 -14.69 4.95 -35.88
CA ALA A 118 -15.86 4.84 -36.75
C ALA A 118 -16.05 6.11 -37.62
N GLN A 119 -15.81 7.30 -37.06
CA GLN A 119 -15.87 8.57 -37.82
C GLN A 119 -14.75 8.70 -38.85
N ALA A 120 -13.55 8.21 -38.53
CA ALA A 120 -12.42 8.16 -39.46
C ALA A 120 -12.69 7.18 -40.62
N ALA A 121 -13.28 6.02 -40.32
CA ALA A 121 -13.66 5.03 -41.34
C ALA A 121 -14.82 5.51 -42.24
N GLY A 122 -15.77 6.29 -41.70
CA GLY A 122 -16.89 6.87 -42.46
C GLY A 122 -16.53 8.09 -43.32
N ARG A 123 -15.32 8.65 -43.19
CA ARG A 123 -14.83 9.81 -43.95
C ARG A 123 -13.83 9.46 -45.06
N ALA A 124 -13.60 8.18 -45.35
CA ALA A 124 -12.81 7.79 -46.50
C ALA A 124 -13.50 8.28 -47.79
N PRO A 125 -12.89 9.21 -48.56
CA PRO A 125 -13.46 9.66 -49.83
C PRO A 125 -13.44 8.49 -50.83
N GLN A 126 -14.58 8.28 -51.49
CA GLN A 126 -14.67 7.41 -52.67
C GLN A 126 -13.98 8.05 -53.87
#